data_AF-A0A2J0KQY6-F1
#
_entry.id   AF-A0A2J0KQY6-F1
#
_cell.length_a   1.000
_cell.length_b   1.000
_cell.length_c   1.000
_cell.angle_alpha   90.00
_cell.angle_beta   90.00
_cell.angle_gamma   90.00
#
_symmetry.space_group_name_H-M   'P 1'
#
loop_
_entity.id
_entity.type
_entity.pdbx_description
1 polymer ?
#
loop_
_entity_poly.entity_id
_entity_poly.type
_entity_poly.pdbx_seq_one_letter_code
_entity_poly.pdbx_strand_id
1 'polypeptide(L)' 'MAASERIKSIIAEQLGVKIEEVTESAKFIDDLGADSLDTVELVMALEEEFGIEVPDEDAEKMATVGDAIKYIEEKTSASS' A
#
# COMPACT_ATOMS: atom_id res chain seq x y z
N MET A 1 1.58 -15.72 -6.05
CA MET A 1 1.78 -14.31 -6.45
C MET A 1 2.78 -13.73 -5.48
N ALA A 2 3.67 -12.86 -5.94
CA ALA A 2 4.56 -12.15 -5.00
C ALA A 2 3.72 -11.18 -4.15
N ALA A 3 4.12 -10.92 -2.91
CA ALA A 3 3.42 -9.98 -2.02
C ALA A 3 3.30 -8.60 -2.70
N SER A 4 4.38 -8.12 -3.32
CA SER A 4 4.40 -6.90 -4.13
C SER A 4 3.36 -6.86 -5.26
N GLU A 5 3.11 -7.96 -5.99
CA GLU A 5 2.08 -7.99 -7.04
C GLU A 5 0.67 -7.82 -6.44
N ARG A 6 0.41 -8.48 -5.30
CA ARG A 6 -0.88 -8.39 -4.62
C ARG A 6 -1.12 -6.98 -4.07
N ILE A 7 -0.10 -6.38 -3.46
CA ILE A 7 -0.16 -4.99 -2.95
C ILE A 7 -0.48 -4.01 -4.08
N LYS A 8 0.20 -4.13 -5.24
CA LYS A 8 -0.07 -3.28 -6.40
C LYS A 8 -1.51 -3.44 -6.91
N SER A 9 -2.06 -4.66 -6.92
CA SER A 9 -3.46 -4.92 -7.30
C SER A 9 -4.44 -4.20 -6.37
N ILE A 10 -4.23 -4.31 -5.06
CA ILE A 10 -5.10 -3.67 -4.05
C ILE A 10 -5.08 -2.16 -4.22
N ILE A 11 -3.90 -1.56 -4.40
CA ILE A 11 -3.75 -0.12 -4.65
C ILE A 11 -4.50 0.30 -5.91
N ALA A 12 -4.35 -0.45 -7.01
CA ALA A 12 -5.03 -0.15 -8.26
C ALA A 12 -6.56 -0.23 -8.13
N GLU A 13 -7.06 -1.26 -7.45
CA GLU A 13 -8.49 -1.48 -7.21
C GLU A 13 -9.08 -0.40 -6.30
N GLN A 14 -8.41 -0.09 -5.19
CA GLN A 14 -8.89 0.86 -4.18
C GLN A 14 -8.91 2.29 -4.71
N LEU A 15 -7.86 2.70 -5.43
CA LEU A 15 -7.75 4.06 -5.98
C LEU A 15 -8.41 4.22 -7.35
N GLY A 16 -8.90 3.13 -7.94
CA GLY A 16 -9.50 3.15 -9.28
C GLY A 16 -8.53 3.54 -10.40
N VAL A 17 -7.23 3.27 -10.21
CA VAL A 17 -6.15 3.59 -11.15
C VAL A 17 -5.70 2.35 -11.93
N LYS A 18 -4.92 2.53 -12.99
CA LYS A 18 -4.38 1.39 -13.73
C LYS A 18 -3.22 0.78 -12.98
N ILE A 19 -3.11 -0.55 -13.01
CA ILE A 19 -1.96 -1.27 -12.42
C ILE A 19 -0.60 -0.79 -12.96
N GLU A 20 -0.56 -0.29 -14.19
CA GLU A 20 0.62 0.28 -14.84
C GLU A 20 1.07 1.61 -14.21
N GLU A 21 0.17 2.35 -13.58
CA GLU A 21 0.45 3.60 -12.87
C GLU A 21 1.01 3.32 -11.46
N VAL A 22 0.75 2.13 -10.91
CA VAL A 22 1.19 1.68 -9.57
C VAL A 22 2.66 1.22 -9.61
N THR A 23 3.54 2.17 -9.88
CA THR A 23 5.00 1.99 -9.84
C THR A 23 5.52 2.20 -8.42
N GLU A 24 6.66 1.59 -8.06
CA GLU A 24 7.25 1.74 -6.71
C GLU A 24 7.59 3.20 -6.35
N SER A 25 7.88 4.02 -7.36
CA SER A 25 8.14 5.46 -7.19
C SER A 25 6.88 6.32 -7.10
N ALA A 26 5.71 5.78 -7.45
CA ALA A 26 4.48 6.55 -7.47
C ALA A 26 4.09 6.95 -6.04
N LYS A 27 3.77 8.23 -5.87
CA LYS A 27 3.23 8.77 -4.63
C LYS A 27 1.71 8.62 -4.61
N PHE A 28 1.17 8.20 -3.47
CA PHE A 28 -0.27 7.99 -3.34
C PHE A 28 -1.07 9.26 -3.64
N ILE A 29 -0.66 10.39 -3.06
CA ILE A 29 -1.38 11.66 -3.21
C ILE A 29 -1.01 12.35 -4.53
N ASP A 30 0.28 12.57 -4.79
CA ASP A 30 0.74 13.39 -5.92
C ASP A 30 0.54 12.71 -7.28
N ASP A 31 0.76 11.39 -7.37
CA ASP A 31 0.76 10.67 -8.65
C ASP A 31 -0.49 9.82 -8.88
N LEU A 32 -1.03 9.20 -7.81
CA LEU A 32 -2.21 8.33 -7.89
C LEU A 32 -3.51 9.06 -7.51
N GLY A 33 -3.42 10.30 -7.02
CA GLY A 33 -4.59 11.13 -6.72
C GLY A 33 -5.38 10.69 -5.50
N ALA A 34 -4.79 9.88 -4.61
CA ALA A 34 -5.42 9.48 -3.35
C ALA A 34 -5.63 10.70 -2.46
N ASP A 35 -6.80 10.79 -1.83
CA ASP A 35 -7.03 11.73 -0.74
C ASP A 35 -6.69 11.11 0.64
N SER A 36 -6.88 11.88 1.71
CA SER A 36 -6.60 11.40 3.06
C SER A 36 -7.47 10.22 3.49
N LEU A 37 -8.72 10.12 3.01
CA LEU A 37 -9.62 9.01 3.31
C LEU A 37 -9.21 7.77 2.52
N ASP A 38 -8.88 7.94 1.24
CA ASP A 38 -8.39 6.86 0.38
C ASP A 38 -7.15 6.19 0.99
N THR A 39 -6.22 6.98 1.55
CA THR A 39 -5.03 6.42 2.22
C THR A 39 -5.36 5.60 3.46
N VAL A 40 -6.37 6.01 4.24
CA VAL A 40 -6.82 5.27 5.42
C VAL A 40 -7.47 3.95 5.01
N GLU A 41 -8.38 3.99 4.04
CA GLU A 41 -9.06 2.79 3.56
C GLU A 41 -8.08 1.81 2.89
N LEU A 42 -7.10 2.33 2.15
CA LEU A 42 -6.04 1.52 1.55
C LEU A 42 -5.21 0.80 2.62
N VAL A 43 -4.79 1.50 3.67
CA VAL A 43 -4.03 0.89 4.77
C VAL A 43 -4.86 -0.22 5.43
N MET A 44 -6.14 0.04 5.74
CA MET A 44 -7.03 -0.98 6.31
C MET A 44 -7.19 -2.21 5.41
N ALA A 45 -7.30 -2.02 4.09
CA ALA A 45 -7.38 -3.12 3.13
C ALA A 45 -6.09 -3.97 3.11
N LEU A 46 -4.93 -3.32 3.23
CA LEU A 46 -3.63 -4.00 3.31
C LEU A 46 -3.46 -4.73 4.65
N GLU A 47 -3.90 -4.14 5.76
CA GLU A 47 -3.94 -4.78 7.08
C GLU A 47 -4.78 -6.06 7.06
N GLU A 48 -6.01 -5.99 6.51
CA GLU A 48 -6.92 -7.14 6.42
C GLU A 48 -6.37 -8.24 5.51
N GLU A 49 -5.84 -7.88 4.33
CA GLU A 49 -5.31 -8.86 3.38
C GLU A 49 -4.10 -9.62 3.94
N PHE A 50 -3.17 -8.92 4.61
CA PHE A 50 -1.91 -9.49 5.07
C PHE A 50 -1.91 -9.89 6.54
N GLY A 51 -2.99 -9.59 7.28
CA GLY A 51 -3.10 -9.88 8.71
C GLY A 51 -2.08 -9.13 9.55
N ILE A 52 -1.79 -7.88 9.19
CA ILE A 52 -0.84 -7.00 9.89
C ILE A 52 -1.57 -5.84 10.55
N GLU A 53 -0.90 -5.18 11.50
CA GLU A 53 -1.32 -3.89 12.03
C GLU A 53 -0.27 -2.83 11.64
N VAL A 54 -0.74 -1.73 11.06
CA VAL A 54 0.04 -0.58 10.63
C VAL A 54 -0.35 0.60 11.52
N PRO A 55 0.53 1.04 12.44
CA PRO A 55 0.27 2.22 13.26
C PRO A 55 0.09 3.46 12.38
N ASP A 56 -0.80 4.37 12.79
CA ASP A 56 -1.03 5.65 12.09
C ASP A 56 0.28 6.40 11.78
N GLU A 57 1.23 6.43 12.72
CA GLU A 57 2.53 7.09 12.54
C GLU A 57 3.41 6.47 11.45
N ASP A 58 3.22 5.19 11.14
CA ASP A 58 3.92 4.49 10.06
C ASP A 58 3.17 4.68 8.74
N ALA A 59 1.84 4.61 8.77
CA ALA A 59 0.98 4.92 7.63
C ALA A 59 1.23 6.34 7.10
N GLU A 60 1.36 7.34 7.97
CA GLU A 60 1.68 8.72 7.60
C GLU A 60 3.05 8.87 6.91
N LYS A 61 3.98 7.93 7.14
CA LYS A 61 5.31 7.93 6.51
C LYS A 61 5.31 7.19 5.17
N MET A 62 4.27 6.42 4.85
CA MET A 62 4.12 5.71 3.57
C MET A 62 3.71 6.68 2.47
N ALA A 63 4.69 7.39 1.90
CA ALA A 63 4.42 8.34 0.83
C ALA A 63 4.29 7.66 -0.54
N THR A 64 5.02 6.57 -0.77
CA THR A 64 5.08 5.88 -2.06
C THR A 64 4.59 4.44 -2.00
N VAL A 65 4.20 3.89 -3.16
CA VAL A 65 3.88 2.47 -3.33
C VAL A 65 5.04 1.58 -2.86
N GLY A 66 6.29 1.97 -3.13
CA GLY A 66 7.48 1.24 -2.71
C GLY A 66 7.61 1.17 -1.19
N ASP A 67 7.27 2.25 -0.48
CA ASP A 67 7.28 2.27 0.99
C ASP A 67 6.26 1.28 1.56
N ALA A 68 5.05 1.25 1.00
CA ALA A 68 4.00 0.30 1.39
C ALA A 68 4.42 -1.14 1.12
N ILE A 69 4.95 -1.44 -0.07
CA ILE A 69 5.44 -2.78 -0.42
C ILE A 69 6.52 -3.23 0.56
N LYS A 70 7.53 -2.40 0.76
CA LYS A 70 8.65 -2.73 1.64
C LYS A 70 8.19 -3.00 3.08
N TYR A 71 7.33 -2.14 3.61
CA TYR A 71 6.83 -2.28 4.98
C TYR A 71 6.05 -3.58 5.16
N ILE A 72 5.12 -3.87 4.24
CA ILE A 72 4.31 -5.07 4.30
C ILE A 72 5.19 -6.30 4.17
N GLU A 73 6.11 -6.32 3.21
CA GLU A 73 7.05 -7.43 3.03
C GLU A 73 7.89 -7.65 4.29
N GLU A 74 8.39 -6.60 4.95
CA GLU A 74 9.14 -6.70 6.21
C GLU A 74 8.27 -7.31 7.32
N LYS A 75 7.01 -6.90 7.47
CA LYS A 75 6.08 -7.41 8.49
C LYS A 75 5.64 -8.85 8.23
N THR A 76 5.39 -9.21 6.98
CA THR A 76 4.96 -10.57 6.61
C THR A 76 6.13 -11.55 6.58
N SER A 77 7.35 -11.09 6.25
CA SER A 77 8.54 -11.95 6.23
C SER A 77 9.06 -12.23 7.65
N ALA A 78 8.88 -11.29 8.59
CA ALA A 78 9.26 -11.46 9.99
C ALA A 78 8.44 -12.49 10.77
N SER A 79 7.39 -13.06 10.17
CA SER A 79 6.54 -14.10 10.78
C SER A 79 6.88 -15.53 10.34
N SER A 80 8.10 -15.75 9.79
CA SER A 80 8.60 -17.07 9.35
C SER A 80 9.57 -17.69 10.36
#